data_AF-A0A846PZ21-F1
#
_entry.id   AF-A0A846PZ21-F1
#
_cell.length_a   1.000
_cell.length_b   1.000
_cell.length_c   1.000
_cell.angle_alpha   90.00
_cell.angle_beta   90.00
_cell.angle_gamma   90.00
#
_symmetry.space_group_name_H-M   'P 1'
#
loop_
_entity.id
_entity.type
_entity.pdbx_description
1 polymer ?
#
loop_
_entity_poly.entity_id
_entity_poly.type
_entity_poly.pdbx_seq_one_letter_code
_entity_poly.pdbx_strand_id
1 'polypeptide(L)' 'GSIVEMALQYNTSYSETIFTFANNINTTEGGTHLIGFKAALTRTINSYAKANNMIKD' A
#
# COMPACT_ATOMS: atom_id res chain seq x y z
N GLY A 1 -10.36 -11.55 13.91
CA GLY A 1 -9.71 -10.86 12.78
C GLY A 1 -9.50 -9.41 13.16
N SER A 2 -8.44 -8.78 12.67
CA SER A 2 -8.20 -7.34 12.88
C SER A 2 -9.03 -6.53 11.89
N ILE A 3 -9.63 -5.42 12.35
CA ILE A 3 -10.34 -4.47 11.49
C ILE A 3 -9.30 -3.54 10.85
N VAL A 4 -9.42 -3.29 9.55
CA VAL A 4 -8.48 -2.47 8.78
C VAL A 4 -9.26 -1.50 7.89
N GLU A 5 -8.92 -0.22 7.97
CA GLU A 5 -9.43 0.84 7.12
C GLU A 5 -8.25 1.54 6.43
N MET A 6 -8.42 1.93 5.16
CA MET A 6 -7.36 2.54 4.36
C MET A 6 -7.93 3.57 3.39
N ALA A 7 -7.14 4.60 3.10
CA ALA A 7 -7.39 5.56 2.03
C ALA A 7 -6.12 5.74 1.20
N LEU A 8 -6.27 5.84 -0.13
CA LEU A 8 -5.17 6.02 -1.07
C LEU A 8 -5.51 7.14 -2.04
N GLN A 9 -4.56 8.02 -2.29
CA GLN A 9 -4.65 9.03 -3.34
C GLN A 9 -3.28 9.21 -3.99
N TYR A 10 -3.22 9.07 -5.30
CA TYR A 10 -2.04 9.45 -6.08
C TYR A 10 -2.04 10.96 -6.35
N ASN A 11 -0.85 11.54 -6.35
CA ASN A 11 -0.62 12.92 -6.76
C ASN A 11 0.49 12.96 -7.83
N THR A 12 0.79 14.14 -8.36
CA THR A 12 1.79 14.32 -9.44
C THR A 12 3.23 14.39 -8.95
N SER A 13 3.47 14.41 -7.64
CA SER A 13 4.81 14.37 -7.05
C SER A 13 5.37 12.94 -7.08
N TYR A 14 6.69 12.84 -7.07
CA TYR A 14 7.40 11.56 -6.93
C TYR A 14 7.60 11.13 -5.48
N SER A 15 7.30 12.02 -4.52
CA SER A 15 7.46 11.72 -3.09
C SER A 15 6.29 10.90 -2.56
N GLU A 16 6.59 9.81 -1.86
CA GLU A 16 5.62 8.99 -1.14
C GLU A 16 5.35 9.59 0.24
N THR A 17 4.08 9.65 0.62
CA THR A 17 3.66 9.98 2.00
C THR A 17 2.73 8.87 2.49
N ILE A 18 3.15 8.16 3.53
CA ILE A 18 2.34 7.13 4.18
C ILE A 18 2.24 7.43 5.67
N PHE A 19 1.01 7.40 6.17
CA PHE A 19 0.71 7.43 7.60
C PHE A 19 0.12 6.09 8.01
N THR A 20 0.55 5.57 9.15
CA THR A 20 0.03 4.30 9.65
C THR A 20 -0.36 4.42 11.11
N PHE A 21 -1.44 3.73 11.48
CA PHE A 21 -2.01 3.80 12.80
C PHE A 21 -2.35 2.40 13.30
N ALA A 22 -2.09 2.16 14.58
CA ALA A 22 -2.55 0.98 15.30
C ALA A 22 -3.26 1.44 16.56
N ASN A 23 -4.53 1.07 16.72
CA ASN A 23 -5.38 1.52 17.84
C ASN A 23 -5.34 3.06 18.02
N ASN A 24 -5.47 3.79 16.91
CA ASN A 24 -5.42 5.25 16.84
C ASN A 24 -4.06 5.90 17.17
N ILE A 25 -3.03 5.12 17.47
CA ILE A 25 -1.67 5.62 17.71
C ILE A 25 -0.89 5.60 16.40
N ASN A 26 -0.29 6.74 16.03
CA ASN A 26 0.57 6.84 14.86
C ASN A 26 1.84 6.00 15.06
N THR A 27 2.06 5.04 14.16
CA THR A 27 3.27 4.22 14.12
C THR A 27 4.24 4.82 13.09
N THR A 28 5.08 5.76 13.53
CA THR A 28 6.03 6.50 12.67
C THR A 28 7.03 5.60 11.97
N GLU A 29 7.52 4.56 12.64
CA GLU A 29 8.39 3.55 12.04
C GLU A 29 7.63 2.47 11.25
N GLY A 30 6.29 2.53 11.27
CA GLY A 30 5.42 1.53 10.66
C GLY A 30 5.36 0.24 11.47
N GLY A 31 5.57 -0.89 10.80
CA GLY A 31 5.42 -2.22 11.37
C GLY A 31 4.89 -3.24 10.37
N THR A 32 4.37 -4.35 10.87
CA THR A 32 3.89 -5.47 10.04
C THR A 32 2.70 -5.10 9.16
N HIS A 33 1.80 -4.24 9.63
CA HIS A 33 0.67 -3.71 8.85
C HIS A 33 1.14 -2.88 7.65
N LEU A 34 2.19 -2.05 7.82
CA LEU A 34 2.78 -1.27 6.73
C LEU A 34 3.46 -2.18 5.69
N ILE A 35 4.27 -3.13 6.16
CA ILE A 35 4.97 -4.08 5.27
C ILE A 35 3.94 -4.90 4.48
N GLY A 36 2.90 -5.39 5.16
CA GLY A 36 1.81 -6.13 4.53
C GLY A 36 1.07 -5.31 3.48
N PHE A 37 0.74 -4.04 3.79
CA PHE A 37 0.12 -3.12 2.84
C PHE A 37 0.98 -2.92 1.60
N LYS A 38 2.27 -2.57 1.76
CA LYS A 38 3.20 -2.36 0.64
C LYS A 38 3.33 -3.62 -0.23
N ALA A 39 3.49 -4.79 0.38
CA ALA A 39 3.57 -6.05 -0.35
C ALA A 39 2.28 -6.38 -1.11
N ALA A 40 1.11 -6.16 -0.49
CA ALA A 40 -0.18 -6.42 -1.11
C ALA A 40 -0.49 -5.45 -2.27
N LEU A 41 -0.16 -4.16 -2.11
CA LEU A 41 -0.35 -3.15 -3.14
C LEU A 41 0.51 -3.45 -4.37
N THR A 42 1.81 -3.70 -4.17
CA THR A 42 2.74 -4.05 -5.24
C THR A 42 2.30 -5.31 -5.99
N ARG A 43 1.91 -6.36 -5.26
CA ARG A 43 1.42 -7.60 -5.87
C ARG A 43 0.15 -7.34 -6.69
N THR A 44 -0.80 -6.60 -6.15
CA THR A 44 -2.08 -6.31 -6.82
C THR A 44 -1.87 -5.53 -8.12
N ILE A 45 -1.04 -4.48 -8.07
CA ILE A 45 -0.71 -3.67 -9.25
C ILE A 45 -0.02 -4.53 -10.32
N ASN A 46 0.97 -5.32 -9.94
CA ASN A 46 1.69 -6.19 -10.88
C ASN A 46 0.75 -7.24 -11.51
N SER A 47 -0.10 -7.88 -10.71
CA SER A 47 -1.09 -8.84 -11.20
C SER A 47 -2.08 -8.19 -12.17
N TYR A 48 -2.58 -7.00 -11.86
CA TYR A 48 -3.45 -6.25 -12.76
C TYR A 48 -2.76 -5.90 -14.08
N ALA A 49 -1.54 -5.39 -14.01
CA ALA A 49 -0.81 -4.94 -15.18
C ALA A 49 -0.42 -6.10 -16.10
N LYS A 50 -0.05 -7.27 -15.55
CA LYS A 50 0.15 -8.51 -16.32
C LYS A 50 -1.14 -8.99 -17.00
N ALA A 51 -2.25 -9.04 -16.26
CA ALA A 51 -3.53 -9.49 -16.80
C ALA A 51 -4.03 -8.59 -17.95
N ASN A 52 -3.61 -7.32 -17.98
CA ASN A 52 -3.96 -6.36 -19.01
C ASN A 52 -2.85 -6.14 -20.06
N ASN A 53 -1.83 -7.01 -20.12
CA ASN A 53 -0.70 -6.91 -21.06
C ASN A 53 0.02 -5.54 -21.02
N MET A 54 -0.02 -4.84 -19.89
CA MET A 54 0.64 -3.53 -19.70
C MET A 54 2.13 -3.69 -19.41
N ILE A 55 2.57 -4.88 -19.02
CA ILE A 55 3.96 -5.24 -18.75
C ILE A 55 4.24 -6.54 -19.48
N LYS A 56 5.39 -6.62 -20.17
CA LYS A 56 5.86 -7.88 -20.75
C LYS A 56 6.48 -8.74 -19.65
N ASP A 57 6.21 -10.04 -19.70
CA ASP A 57 6.88 -11.04 -18.85
C ASP A 57 8.39 -11.09 -19.10
#